data_AF-A0A534X2B5-F1
#
_entry.id   AF-A0A534X2B5-F1
#
_cell.length_a   1.000
_cell.length_b   1.000
_cell.length_c   1.000
_cell.angle_alpha   90.00
_cell.angle_beta   90.00
_cell.angle_gamma   90.00
#
_symmetry.space_group_name_H-M   'P 1'
#
loop_
_entity.id
_entity.type
_entity.pdbx_description
1 polymer ?
#
loop_
_entity_poly.entity_id
_entity_poly.type
_entity_poly.pdbx_seq_one_letter_code
_entity_poly.pdbx_strand_id
1 'polypeptide(L)'
;MPPRLYLRLGDRVFHTDHEEWGEGAVVEEMTSVLEGGTCLVRIMFADGRQRTFHNDLESNLCCYFFGLRKHWRGAARVLFEPEAPRGRAPRRRLP
;
A
#
# COMPACT_ATOMS: atom_id res chain seq x y z
N MET A 1 -4.06 -19.38 -12.54
CA MET A 1 -4.95 -18.31 -12.02
C MET A 1 -4.08 -17.16 -11.57
N PRO A 2 -4.53 -15.90 -11.65
CA PRO A 2 -3.78 -14.79 -11.08
C PRO A 2 -3.65 -14.96 -9.56
N PRO A 3 -2.52 -14.56 -8.96
CA PRO A 3 -2.23 -14.74 -7.55
C PRO A 3 -3.22 -13.99 -6.66
N ARG A 4 -3.55 -14.57 -5.50
CA ARG A 4 -4.48 -13.95 -4.55
C ARG A 4 -3.73 -13.00 -3.62
N LEU A 5 -3.49 -11.79 -4.11
CA LEU A 5 -2.64 -10.82 -3.42
C LEU A 5 -3.23 -10.33 -2.09
N TYR A 6 -2.38 -10.23 -1.06
CA TYR A 6 -2.75 -9.72 0.25
C TYR A 6 -2.78 -8.20 0.29
N LEU A 7 -1.63 -7.56 0.03
CA LEU A 7 -1.44 -6.12 0.03
C LEU A 7 -1.52 -5.54 -1.38
N ARG A 8 -1.91 -4.28 -1.47
CA ARG A 8 -1.99 -3.47 -2.71
C ARG A 8 -1.18 -2.19 -2.56
N LEU A 9 -0.81 -1.60 -3.69
CA LEU A 9 -0.16 -0.29 -3.72
C LEU A 9 -0.96 0.74 -2.91
N GLY A 10 -0.29 1.48 -2.03
CA GLY A 10 -0.89 2.48 -1.16
C GLY A 10 -1.50 1.95 0.15
N ASP A 11 -1.59 0.63 0.33
CA ASP A 11 -2.02 0.07 1.62
C ASP A 11 -1.06 0.52 2.74
N ARG A 12 -1.65 0.90 3.88
CA ARG A 12 -0.92 1.23 5.10
C ARG A 12 -0.86 -0.01 5.98
N VAL A 13 0.31 -0.26 6.54
CA VAL A 13 0.57 -1.49 7.30
C VAL A 13 1.40 -1.22 8.54
N PHE A 14 1.47 -2.21 9.41
CA PHE A 14 2.46 -2.32 10.48
C PHE A 14 2.89 -3.80 10.61
N HIS A 15 4.00 -4.04 11.29
CA HIS A 15 4.49 -5.39 11.59
C HIS A 15 4.28 -5.69 13.07
N THR A 16 3.66 -6.82 13.42
CA THR A 16 3.36 -7.16 14.82
C THR A 16 4.61 -7.42 15.65
N ASP A 17 5.61 -8.06 15.05
CA ASP A 17 6.81 -8.52 15.77
C ASP A 17 8.00 -7.55 15.63
N HIS A 18 7.80 -6.46 14.88
CA HIS A 18 8.83 -5.45 14.56
C HIS A 18 8.23 -4.05 14.64
N GLU A 19 7.71 -3.70 15.82
CA GLU A 19 7.09 -2.41 16.08
C GLU A 19 8.07 -1.25 15.84
N GLU A 20 9.38 -1.49 16.00
CA GLU A 20 10.44 -0.49 15.79
C GLU A 20 10.56 -0.01 14.34
N TRP A 21 9.96 -0.71 13.37
CA TRP A 21 9.90 -0.24 11.98
C TRP A 21 8.85 0.88 11.79
N GLY A 22 7.88 0.97 12.71
CA GLY A 22 6.75 1.89 12.64
C GLY A 22 5.77 1.57 11.51
N GLU A 23 4.94 2.56 11.16
CA GLU A 23 3.98 2.42 10.07
C GLU A 23 4.68 2.28 8.71
N GLY A 24 4.13 1.43 7.84
CA GLY A 24 4.59 1.24 6.47
C GLY A 24 3.55 1.64 5.43
N ALA A 25 4.01 1.98 4.23
CA ALA A 25 3.18 2.14 3.05
C ALA A 25 3.71 1.27 1.92
N VAL A 26 2.81 0.54 1.24
CA VAL A 26 3.17 -0.23 0.04
C VAL A 26 3.47 0.75 -1.09
N VAL A 27 4.71 0.73 -1.58
CA VAL A 27 5.21 1.64 -2.64
C VAL A 27 5.42 0.93 -3.97
N GLU A 28 5.36 -0.41 -4.00
CA GLU A 28 5.45 -1.19 -5.24
C GLU A 28 4.75 -2.55 -5.10
N GLU A 29 4.12 -3.01 -6.18
CA GLU A 29 3.58 -4.35 -6.36
C GLU A 29 4.29 -4.98 -7.57
N MET A 30 4.86 -6.17 -7.40
CA MET A 30 5.59 -6.90 -8.45
C MET A 30 5.01 -8.30 -8.57
N THR A 31 4.37 -8.60 -9.70
CA THR A 31 3.78 -9.92 -9.98
C THR A 31 4.38 -10.51 -11.24
N SER A 32 4.98 -11.69 -11.10
CA SER A 32 5.44 -12.46 -12.26
C SER A 32 4.25 -13.02 -13.04
N VAL A 33 4.37 -13.03 -14.36
CA VAL A 33 3.42 -13.64 -15.29
C VAL A 33 3.77 -15.08 -15.65
N LEU A 34 4.93 -15.56 -15.20
CA LEU A 34 5.40 -16.92 -15.44
C LEU A 34 4.80 -17.89 -14.43
N GLU A 35 4.55 -19.13 -14.87
CA GLU A 35 4.13 -20.21 -13.98
C GLU A 35 5.18 -20.45 -12.89
N GLY A 36 4.73 -20.56 -11.63
CA GLY A 36 5.62 -20.66 -10.46
C GLY A 36 6.36 -19.37 -10.11
N GLY A 37 6.07 -18.26 -10.79
CA GLY A 37 6.67 -16.96 -10.51
C GLY A 37 6.24 -16.39 -9.16
N THR A 38 7.03 -15.44 -8.64
CA THR A 38 6.79 -14.82 -7.34
C THR A 38 5.90 -13.57 -7.45
N CYS A 39 5.21 -13.30 -6.34
CA CYS A 39 4.48 -12.06 -6.13
C CYS A 39 5.02 -11.36 -4.90
N LEU A 40 5.49 -10.14 -5.07
CA LEU A 40 6.20 -9.38 -4.07
C LEU A 40 5.59 -8.00 -3.89
N VAL A 41 5.79 -7.42 -2.71
CA VAL A 41 5.50 -6.01 -2.43
C VAL A 41 6.68 -5.36 -1.76
N ARG A 42 6.93 -4.09 -2.10
CA ARG A 42 7.93 -3.25 -1.42
C ARG A 42 7.23 -2.25 -0.52
N ILE A 43 7.66 -2.18 0.72
CA ILE A 43 7.06 -1.34 1.76
C ILE A 43 8.12 -0.36 2.24
N MET A 44 7.80 0.92 2.21
CA MET A 44 8.58 1.96 2.89
C MET A 44 8.06 2.12 4.31
N PHE A 45 8.91 1.83 5.30
CA PHE A 45 8.60 1.97 6.72
C PHE A 45 9.03 3.33 7.27
N ALA A 46 8.43 3.73 8.39
CA ALA A 46 8.71 5.01 9.06
C ALA A 46 10.16 5.11 9.57
N ASP A 47 10.83 3.98 9.79
CA ASP A 47 12.26 3.91 10.06
C ASP A 47 13.16 4.31 8.87
N GLY A 48 12.56 4.67 7.73
CA GLY A 48 13.24 5.12 6.53
C GLY A 48 13.78 4.00 5.64
N ARG A 49 13.52 2.73 6.00
CA ARG A 49 13.99 1.56 5.25
C ARG A 49 12.89 0.95 4.41
N GLN A 50 13.29 0.48 3.23
CA GLN A 50 12.43 -0.32 2.36
C GLN A 50 12.67 -1.81 2.60
N ARG A 51 11.59 -2.58 2.65
CA ARG A 51 11.63 -4.03 2.79
C ARG A 51 10.69 -4.68 1.80
N THR A 52 11.10 -5.83 1.25
CA THR A 52 10.35 -6.57 0.24
C THR A 52 9.83 -7.87 0.82
N PHE A 53 8.58 -8.20 0.56
CA PHE A 53 7.94 -9.40 1.10
C PHE A 53 7.14 -10.16 0.04
N HIS A 54 6.96 -11.46 0.25
CA HIS A 54 6.01 -12.27 -0.52
C HIS A 54 4.57 -11.83 -0.22
N ASN A 55 3.76 -11.71 -1.26
CA ASN A 55 2.42 -11.11 -1.20
C ASN A 55 1.29 -12.04 -1.67
N ASP A 56 1.59 -13.28 -2.02
CA ASP A 56 0.60 -14.24 -2.49
C ASP A 56 -0.03 -15.01 -1.32
N LEU A 57 -1.33 -14.85 -1.06
CA LEU A 57 -2.04 -15.53 0.03
C LEU A 57 -2.13 -17.05 -0.14
N GLU A 58 -1.85 -17.58 -1.33
CA GLU A 58 -1.76 -19.03 -1.55
C GLU A 58 -0.36 -19.57 -1.20
N SER A 59 0.63 -18.69 -1.02
CA SER A 59 1.98 -19.06 -0.62
C SER A 59 2.13 -19.10 0.90
N ASN A 60 2.75 -20.15 1.43
CA ASN A 60 3.14 -20.24 2.84
C ASN A 60 4.18 -19.18 3.25
N LEU A 61 4.80 -18.51 2.28
CA LEU A 61 5.75 -17.41 2.52
C LEU A 61 5.06 -16.04 2.61
N CYS A 62 3.74 -15.96 2.39
CA CYS A 62 3.01 -14.69 2.40
C CYS A 62 3.25 -13.90 3.67
N CYS A 63 3.54 -12.61 3.54
CA CYS A 63 3.79 -11.72 4.66
C CYS A 63 2.63 -11.65 5.68
N TYR A 64 1.40 -11.96 5.27
CA TYR A 64 0.29 -12.14 6.19
C TYR A 64 0.61 -13.14 7.33
N PHE A 65 1.30 -14.24 7.03
CA PHE A 65 1.64 -15.26 8.02
C PHE A 65 2.85 -14.88 8.90
N PHE A 66 3.59 -13.83 8.51
CA PHE A 66 4.78 -13.34 9.21
C PHE A 66 4.55 -11.97 9.85
N GLY A 67 3.35 -11.69 10.34
CA GLY A 67 3.10 -10.50 11.19
C GLY A 67 2.80 -9.19 10.47
N LEU A 68 2.77 -9.14 9.13
CA LEU A 68 2.34 -7.93 8.41
C LEU A 68 0.81 -7.76 8.43
N ARG A 69 0.34 -6.62 8.93
CA ARG A 69 -1.10 -6.31 9.12
C ARG A 69 -1.47 -5.00 8.42
N LYS A 70 -2.63 -4.98 7.75
CA LYS A 70 -3.21 -3.75 7.22
C LYS A 70 -3.78 -2.89 8.34
N HIS A 71 -3.54 -1.58 8.28
CA HIS A 71 -4.34 -0.63 9.04
C HIS A 71 -5.77 -0.62 8.46
N TRP A 72 -6.72 -1.12 9.24
CA TRP A 72 -8.14 -0.93 8.95
C TRP A 72 -8.51 0.53 9.21
N ARG A 73 -8.36 1.39 8.20
CA ARG A 73 -9.10 2.66 8.17
C ARG A 73 -10.48 2.36 7.61
N GLY A 74 -11.36 1.76 8.41
CA GLY A 74 -12.74 1.53 8.01
C GLY A 74 -13.38 2.85 7.57
N ALA A 75 -13.79 2.96 6.30
CA ALA A 75 -14.64 4.00 5.67
C ALA A 75 -14.37 5.50 5.97
N ALA A 76 -13.41 5.87 6.82
CA ALA A 76 -13.27 7.22 7.36
C ALA A 76 -12.35 8.12 6.51
N ARG A 77 -11.72 7.57 5.47
CA ARG A 77 -10.79 8.32 4.62
C ARG A 77 -11.46 9.16 3.53
N VAL A 78 -12.77 8.99 3.30
CA VAL A 78 -13.54 9.94 2.47
C VAL A 78 -13.66 11.32 3.16
N LEU A 79 -13.30 11.44 4.45
CA LEU A 79 -13.40 12.68 5.22
C LEU A 79 -12.12 13.51 5.26
N PHE A 80 -10.99 13.02 4.74
CA PHE A 80 -9.68 13.68 4.89
C PHE A 80 -8.92 13.91 3.57
N GLU A 81 -9.62 13.94 2.44
CA GLU A 81 -9.11 14.73 1.31
C GLU A 81 -9.66 16.14 1.45
N PRO A 82 -8.86 17.16 1.77
CA PRO A 82 -9.25 18.52 1.46
C PRO A 82 -9.33 18.59 -0.06
N GLU A 83 -10.54 18.72 -0.61
CA GLU A 83 -10.75 18.98 -2.02
C GLU A 83 -9.84 20.15 -2.40
N ALA A 84 -8.88 19.91 -3.32
CA ALA A 84 -7.96 20.94 -3.77
C ALA A 84 -8.79 22.15 -4.22
N PRO A 85 -8.44 23.39 -3.82
CA PRO A 85 -9.24 24.54 -4.16
C PRO A 85 -9.26 24.66 -5.68
N ARG A 86 -10.43 24.40 -6.29
CA ARG A 86 -10.65 24.64 -7.71
C ARG A 86 -10.37 26.12 -7.96
N GLY A 87 -9.21 26.41 -8.55
CA GLY A 87 -8.79 27.76 -8.86
C GLY A 87 -9.91 28.49 -9.57
N ARG A 88 -10.38 29.60 -8.99
CA ARG A 88 -11.43 30.43 -9.57
C ARG A 88 -10.92 30.93 -10.92
N ALA A 89 -11.55 30.48 -12.00
CA ALA A 89 -11.22 30.97 -13.34
C ALA A 89 -11.25 32.50 -13.36
N PRO A 90 -10.27 33.18 -13.99
CA PRO A 90 -10.25 34.63 -14.05
C PRO A 90 -11.49 35.10 -14.81
N ARG A 91 -12.28 35.98 -14.19
CA ARG A 91 -13.37 36.68 -14.86
C ARG A 91 -12.76 37.51 -15.98
N ARG A 92 -12.90 37.04 -17.23
CA ARG A 92 -12.71 37.87 -18.43
C ARG A 92 -13.58 39.13 -18.26
N ARG A 93 -12.97 40.30 -18.13
CA ARG A 93 -13.67 41.57 -18.36
C ARG A 93 -13.79 41.73 -19.88
N LEU A 94 -15.03 41.87 -20.33
CA LEU A 94 -15.38 42.23 -21.71
C LEU A 94 -14.81 43.63 -22.06
N PRO A 95 -14.50 43.89 -23.35
CA PRO A 95 -14.69 45.21 -23.93
C PRO A 95 -16.18 45.50 -24.19
#